data_AF-A0A507ZBQ1-F1
#
_entry.id   AF-A0A507ZBQ1-F1
#
_cell.length_a   1.000
_cell.length_b   1.000
_cell.length_c   1.000
_cell.angle_alpha   90.00
_cell.angle_beta   90.00
_cell.angle_gamma   90.00
#
_symmetry.space_group_name_H-M   'P 1'
#
loop_
_entity.id
_entity.type
_entity.pdbx_description
1 polymer ?
#
loop_
_entity_poly.entity_id
_entity_poly.type
_entity_poly.pdbx_seq_one_letter_code
_entity_poly.pdbx_strand_id
1 'polypeptide(L)' 'MKKSFKNIISTGLVVFGLLFISNAYAQIGFPDDVDDENPTVPIDGLLVAGLVAGTALGYKKLRR' A
#
# COMPACT_ATOMS: atom_id res chain seq x y z
N MET A 1 -6.14 5.62 -26.75
CA MET A 1 -6.26 4.26 -26.17
C MET A 1 -7.69 4.01 -25.71
N LYS A 2 -8.43 3.11 -26.36
CA LYS A 2 -9.73 2.65 -25.83
C LYS A 2 -9.46 1.77 -24.61
N LYS A 3 -9.59 2.32 -23.40
CA LYS A 3 -9.51 1.48 -22.18
C LYS A 3 -10.69 0.52 -22.22
N SER A 4 -10.40 -0.77 -22.35
CA SER A 4 -11.42 -1.82 -22.28
C SER A 4 -12.16 -1.72 -20.95
N PHE A 5 -13.48 -1.89 -20.96
CA PHE A 5 -14.32 -1.82 -19.76
C PHE A 5 -13.81 -2.73 -18.64
N LYS A 6 -13.23 -3.88 -19.01
CA LYS A 6 -12.55 -4.82 -18.10
C LYS A 6 -11.38 -4.18 -17.34
N ASN A 7 -10.61 -3.30 -17.99
CA ASN A 7 -9.47 -2.63 -17.39
C ASN A 7 -9.91 -1.54 -16.40
N ILE A 8 -11.05 -0.89 -16.66
CA ILE A 8 -11.64 0.11 -15.77
C ILE A 8 -12.15 -0.58 -14.51
N ILE A 9 -12.89 -1.68 -14.67
CA ILE A 9 -13.36 -2.50 -13.55
C ILE A 9 -12.18 -3.01 -12.72
N SER A 10 -11.18 -3.61 -13.37
CA SER A 10 -9.98 -4.12 -12.69
C SER A 10 -9.26 -3.02 -11.89
N THR A 11 -9.08 -1.83 -12.48
CA THR A 11 -8.41 -0.72 -11.79
C THR A 11 -9.26 -0.21 -10.63
N GLY A 12 -10.58 -0.08 -10.82
CA GLY A 12 -11.50 0.33 -9.78
C GLY A 12 -11.54 -0.63 -8.60
N LEU A 13 -11.47 -1.93 -8.86
CA LEU A 13 -11.47 -2.97 -7.84
C LEU A 13 -10.18 -2.97 -7.01
N VAL A 14 -9.04 -2.72 -7.64
CA VAL A 14 -7.75 -2.54 -6.94
C VAL A 14 -7.74 -1.29 -6.06
N VAL A 15 -8.21 -0.15 -6.60
CA VAL A 15 -8.30 1.10 -5.83
C VAL A 15 -9.27 0.96 -4.67
N PHE A 16 -10.43 0.35 -4.89
CA PHE A 16 -11.40 0.05 -3.85
C PHE A 16 -10.77 -0.84 -2.76
N GLY A 17 -10.11 -1.94 -3.13
CA GLY A 17 -9.43 -2.82 -2.18
C GLY A 17 -8.38 -2.10 -1.32
N LEU A 18 -7.61 -1.18 -1.89
CA LEU A 18 -6.62 -0.36 -1.17
C LEU A 18 -7.25 0.57 -0.12
N LEU A 19 -8.47 1.07 -0.35
CA LEU A 19 -9.17 1.96 0.58
C LEU A 19 -9.70 1.24 1.82
N PHE A 20 -9.87 -0.08 1.76
CA PHE A 20 -10.37 -0.92 2.88
C PHE A 20 -9.27 -1.72 3.58
N ILE A 21 -7.99 -1.44 3.31
CA ILE A 21 -6.89 -1.91 4.15
C ILE A 21 -6.86 -1.03 5.42
N SER A 22 -7.93 -1.07 6.21
CA SER A 22 -7.94 -0.51 7.55
C SER A 22 -7.39 -1.57 8.50
N ASN A 23 -6.22 -1.28 9.07
CA ASN A 23 -5.60 -2.02 10.18
C ASN A 23 -5.46 -3.52 9.91
N ALA A 24 -4.57 -3.90 9.00
CA ALA A 24 -3.89 -5.18 9.13
C ALA A 24 -2.99 -5.08 10.37
N TYR A 25 -3.55 -5.32 11.55
CA TYR A 25 -2.79 -5.46 12.79
C TYR A 25 -1.80 -6.61 12.56
N ALA A 26 -0.51 -6.28 12.46
CA ALA A 26 0.56 -7.24 12.14
C ALA A 26 0.85 -8.21 13.31
N GLN A 27 -0.09 -8.37 14.24
CA GLN A 27 0.23 -8.75 15.59
C GLN A 27 -0.83 -9.72 16.15
N ILE A 28 -0.53 -11.03 16.08
CA ILE A 28 -1.17 -12.05 16.94
C ILE A 28 -0.79 -11.67 18.37
N GLY A 29 -1.78 -11.48 19.26
CA GLY A 29 -1.61 -10.89 20.59
C GLY A 29 -0.35 -11.35 21.33
N PHE A 30 0.37 -10.39 21.91
CA PHE A 30 1.61 -10.64 22.62
C PHE A 30 1.29 -10.81 24.12
N PRO A 31 2.10 -11.60 24.85
CA PRO A 31 1.98 -11.66 26.30
C PRO A 31 2.19 -10.27 26.92
N ASP A 32 1.50 -9.97 28.04
CA ASP A 32 1.48 -8.65 28.72
C ASP A 32 2.86 -8.11 29.15
N ASP A 33 3.94 -8.86 28.91
CA ASP A 33 5.33 -8.52 29.23
C ASP A 33 6.15 -8.05 28.02
N VAL A 34 5.54 -7.84 26.85
CA VAL A 34 6.20 -7.07 25.80
C VAL A 34 6.12 -5.58 26.09
N ASP A 35 7.30 -4.96 26.07
CA ASP A 35 7.48 -3.52 26.13
C ASP A 35 6.75 -2.86 24.95
N ASP A 36 5.57 -2.29 25.20
CA ASP A 36 4.87 -1.41 24.26
C ASP A 36 5.62 -0.07 24.06
N GLU A 37 6.65 0.18 24.87
CA GLU A 37 7.49 1.36 24.81
C GLU A 37 8.66 1.17 23.82
N ASN A 38 8.34 1.22 22.52
CA ASN A 38 9.31 1.46 21.46
C ASN A 38 10.38 0.33 21.25
N PRO A 39 11.01 0.23 20.07
CA PRO A 39 11.04 1.22 19.02
C PRO A 39 9.96 0.99 17.96
N THR A 40 9.22 2.04 17.66
CA THR A 40 8.53 2.21 16.38
C THR A 40 9.60 2.05 15.30
N VAL A 41 9.64 0.90 14.65
CA VAL A 41 10.66 0.63 13.63
C VAL A 41 10.44 1.64 12.50
N PRO A 42 11.44 2.45 12.09
CA PRO A 42 11.22 3.52 11.12
C PRO A 42 10.88 2.95 9.74
N ILE A 43 9.59 2.84 9.44
CA ILE A 43 9.12 2.45 8.10
C ILE A 43 9.03 3.65 7.15
N ASP A 44 9.20 4.87 7.66
CA ASP A 44 9.07 6.12 6.93
C ASP A 44 9.89 6.13 5.64
N GLY A 45 11.13 5.61 5.68
CA GLY A 45 11.99 5.52 4.50
C GLY A 45 11.47 4.55 3.43
N LEU A 46 10.90 3.40 3.83
CA LEU A 46 10.34 2.41 2.91
C LEU A 46 9.00 2.86 2.34
N LEU A 47 8.17 3.55 3.13
CA LEU A 47 6.93 4.16 2.65
C LEU A 47 7.21 5.22 1.58
N VAL A 48 8.16 6.13 1.84
CA VAL A 48 8.57 7.15 0.87
C VAL A 48 9.15 6.50 -0.38
N ALA A 49 10.05 5.53 -0.24
CA ALA A 49 10.63 4.82 -1.37
C ALA A 49 9.57 4.09 -2.21
N GLY A 50 8.61 3.42 -1.56
CA GLY A 50 7.49 2.74 -2.21
C GLY A 50 6.59 3.69 -2.98
N LEU A 51 6.24 4.85 -2.39
CA LEU A 51 5.46 5.89 -3.06
C LEU A 51 6.18 6.46 -4.28
N VAL A 52 7.47 6.79 -4.15
CA VAL A 52 8.27 7.34 -5.26
C VAL A 52 8.41 6.30 -6.38
N ALA A 53 8.75 5.05 -6.04
CA ALA A 53 8.88 3.98 -7.03
C ALA A 53 7.55 3.67 -7.74
N GLY A 54 6.45 3.59 -6.98
CA GLY A 54 5.12 3.32 -7.51
C GLY A 54 4.61 4.41 -8.45
N THR A 55 4.77 5.68 -8.05
CA THR A 55 4.37 6.84 -8.88
C THR A 55 5.23 6.94 -10.16
N ALA A 56 6.55 6.74 -10.06
CA ALA A 56 7.44 6.75 -11.22
C ALA A 56 7.11 5.63 -12.22
N LEU A 57 6.89 4.40 -11.74
CA LEU A 57 6.49 3.27 -12.59
C LEU A 57 5.10 3.49 -13.21
N GLY A 58 4.14 4.00 -12.44
CA GLY A 58 2.80 4.33 -12.92
C GLY A 58 2.82 5.39 -14.02
N TYR A 59 3.59 6.46 -13.83
CA TYR A 59 3.76 7.51 -14.81
C TYR A 59 4.43 7.01 -16.10
N LYS A 60 5.50 6.21 -15.97
CA LYS A 60 6.19 5.60 -17.12
C LYS A 60 5.25 4.70 -17.92
N LYS A 61 4.35 3.97 -17.26
CA LYS A 61 3.34 3.12 -17.91
C LYS A 61 2.22 3.90 -18.57
N LEU A 62 1.88 5.10 -18.08
CA LEU A 62 0.87 5.97 -18.70
C LEU A 62 1.39 6.67 -19.97
N ARG A 63 2.71 6.93 -20.03
CA ARG A 63 3.38 7.59 -21.16
C ARG A 63 3.90 6.64 -22.25
N ARG A 64 3.80 5.33 -22.05
CA ARG A 64 4.04 4.30 -23.08
C ARG A 64 2.71 3.77 -23.58
#